data_AF-A0A8C6APP9-F1
#
_entry.id   AF-A0A8C6APP9-F1
#
_cell.length_a   1.000
_cell.length_b   1.000
_cell.length_c   1.000
_cell.angle_alpha   90.00
_cell.angle_beta   90.00
_cell.angle_gamma   90.00
#
_symmetry.space_group_name_H-M   'P 1'
#
loop_
_entity.id
_entity.type
_entity.pdbx_description
1 polymer ?
#
loop_
_entity_poly.entity_id
_entity_poly.type
_entity_poly.pdbx_seq_one_letter_code
_entity_poly.pdbx_strand_id
1 'polypeptide(L)' 'MEARTFWLLVMVLPLVSSSSTGQYVSLSPNQCMVPAKDRMDCAYPDVTPEQCTNRGCCFDSSISGVPWCFKPLQEAECTF' A
#
# COMPACT_ATOMS: atom_id res chain seq x y z
N MET A 1 50.04 13.33 0.68
CA MET A 1 49.08 12.87 1.70
C MET A 1 47.75 13.55 1.41
N GLU A 2 47.03 13.12 0.37
CA GLU A 2 45.74 13.72 -0.01
C GLU A 2 44.55 12.78 0.26
N ALA A 3 44.75 11.74 1.09
CA ALA A 3 43.67 10.84 1.50
C ALA A 3 42.69 11.49 2.49
N ARG A 4 43.10 12.57 3.17
CA ARG A 4 42.27 13.28 4.15
C ARG A 4 41.21 14.16 3.47
N THR A 5 41.57 14.80 2.35
CA THR A 5 40.63 15.58 1.54
C THR A 5 39.55 14.68 0.94
N PHE A 6 39.91 13.48 0.48
CA PHE A 6 38.96 12.51 -0.07
C PHE A 6 37.98 11.96 0.99
N TRP A 7 38.41 11.76 2.24
CA TRP A 7 37.50 11.37 3.33
C TRP A 7 36.50 12.47 3.72
N LEU A 8 36.89 13.74 3.62
CA LEU A 8 36.00 14.86 3.92
C LEU A 8 34.93 15.06 2.83
N LEU A 9 35.26 14.77 1.56
CA LEU A 9 34.32 14.87 0.44
C LEU A 9 33.26 13.75 0.44
N VAL A 10 33.57 12.58 1.03
CA VAL A 10 32.60 11.46 1.17
C VAL A 10 31.60 11.72 2.30
N MET A 11 31.96 12.51 3.32
CA MET A 11 31.10 12.79 4.49
C MET A 11 30.09 13.93 4.28
N VAL A 12 30.23 14.74 3.22
CA VAL A 12 29.34 15.91 2.95
C VAL A 12 28.29 15.67 1.86
N LEU A 13 28.22 14.47 1.26
CA LEU A 13 27.18 14.12 0.29
C LEU A 13 26.35 12.87 0.66
N PRO A 14 25.72 12.80 1.86
CA PRO A 14 24.50 12.05 2.01
C PRO A 14 23.31 13.03 2.06
N LEU A 15 22.96 13.62 0.91
CA LEU A 15 21.72 14.40 0.78
C LEU A 15 20.96 14.01 -0.49
N VAL A 16 20.66 12.73 -0.66
CA VAL A 16 19.41 12.30 -1.33
C VAL A 16 19.00 10.87 -0.92
N SER A 17 19.07 10.56 0.38
CA SER A 17 18.28 9.43 0.91
C SER A 17 16.90 9.94 1.30
N SER A 18 16.08 10.35 0.34
CA SER A 18 14.64 10.60 0.53
C SER A 18 13.92 10.83 -0.80
N SER A 19 13.42 9.76 -1.39
CA SER A 19 11.97 9.70 -1.51
C SER A 19 11.57 8.33 -1.02
N SER A 20 10.88 8.31 0.12
CA SER A 20 9.82 7.32 0.30
C SER A 20 9.06 7.33 -1.02
N THR A 21 9.12 6.23 -1.78
CA THR A 21 7.96 5.88 -2.58
C THR A 21 6.87 5.73 -1.55
N GLY A 22 6.16 6.83 -1.27
CA GLY A 22 4.88 6.78 -0.63
C GLY A 22 4.16 5.68 -1.38
N GLN A 23 3.84 4.61 -0.66
CA GLN A 23 3.18 3.46 -1.22
C GLN A 23 1.78 3.96 -1.57
N TYR A 24 1.67 4.65 -2.70
CA TYR A 24 0.41 4.78 -3.40
C TYR A 24 0.11 3.35 -3.78
N VAL A 25 -0.64 2.68 -2.90
CA VAL A 25 -1.26 1.40 -3.23
C VAL A 25 -2.20 1.74 -4.36
N SER A 26 -1.69 1.66 -5.59
CA SER A 26 -2.49 1.76 -6.79
C SER A 26 -3.27 0.47 -6.83
N LEU A 27 -4.40 0.45 -6.12
CA LEU A 27 -5.32 -0.66 -6.15
C LEU A 27 -5.84 -0.76 -7.59
N SER A 28 -5.25 -1.68 -8.35
CA SER A 28 -5.73 -1.95 -9.70
C SER A 28 -7.17 -2.45 -9.60
N PRO A 29 -8.09 -2.05 -10.49
CA PRO A 29 -9.51 -2.42 -10.40
C PRO A 29 -9.75 -3.94 -10.31
N ASN A 30 -8.83 -4.74 -10.83
CA ASN A 30 -8.88 -6.21 -10.74
C ASN A 30 -8.62 -6.75 -9.33
N GLN A 31 -7.92 -6.01 -8.47
CA GLN A 31 -7.58 -6.43 -7.10
C GLN A 31 -8.80 -6.41 -6.16
N CYS A 32 -9.86 -5.70 -6.52
CA CYS A 32 -11.11 -5.67 -5.76
C CYS A 32 -12.13 -6.74 -6.20
N MET A 33 -11.81 -7.57 -7.20
CA MET A 33 -12.66 -8.68 -7.63
C MET A 33 -12.47 -9.90 -6.72
N VAL A 34 -12.73 -9.74 -5.42
CA VAL A 34 -12.68 -10.83 -4.43
C VAL A 34 -14.09 -11.41 -4.24
N PRO A 35 -14.28 -12.72 -4.47
CA PRO A 35 -15.57 -13.37 -4.19
C PRO A 35 -15.91 -13.27 -2.71
N ALA A 36 -17.20 -13.05 -2.39
CA ALA A 36 -17.68 -12.80 -1.03
C ALA A 36 -17.22 -13.82 0.02
N LYS A 37 -17.07 -15.09 -0.36
CA LYS A 37 -16.61 -16.18 0.51
C LYS A 37 -15.14 -16.06 0.95
N ASP A 38 -14.31 -15.40 0.14
CA ASP A 38 -12.88 -15.24 0.38
C ASP A 38 -12.54 -13.81 0.84
N ARG A 39 -13.55 -12.97 1.09
CA ARG A 39 -13.35 -11.60 1.58
C ARG A 39 -12.82 -11.64 3.02
N MET A 40 -11.59 -11.16 3.19
CA MET A 40 -11.02 -10.94 4.51
C MET A 40 -11.30 -9.53 4.97
N ASP A 41 -11.78 -9.40 6.21
CA ASP A 41 -12.06 -8.11 6.84
C ASP A 41 -10.83 -7.20 6.85
N CYS A 42 -11.00 -5.96 6.40
CA CYS A 42 -9.96 -4.93 6.47
C CYS A 42 -10.29 -3.81 7.48
N ALA A 43 -11.56 -3.69 7.88
CA ALA A 43 -12.03 -2.61 8.74
C ALA A 43 -13.31 -3.03 9.47
N TYR A 44 -13.60 -2.32 10.56
CA TYR A 44 -14.78 -2.57 11.39
C TYR A 44 -16.09 -2.61 10.60
N PRO A 45 -17.09 -3.37 11.08
CA PRO A 45 -18.45 -3.27 10.57
C PRO A 45 -18.92 -1.81 10.61
N ASP A 46 -19.69 -1.40 9.60
CA ASP A 46 -20.19 -0.02 9.40
C ASP A 46 -19.16 1.04 8.98
N VAL A 47 -18.04 0.63 8.40
CA VAL A 47 -17.11 1.56 7.75
C VAL A 47 -17.72 2.18 6.49
N THR A 48 -17.60 3.50 6.32
CA THR A 48 -18.01 4.18 5.08
C THR A 48 -17.10 3.79 3.91
N PRO A 49 -17.56 3.87 2.64
CA PRO A 49 -16.75 3.57 1.47
C PRO A 49 -15.40 4.33 1.46
N GLU A 50 -15.44 5.61 1.81
CA GLU A 50 -14.26 6.49 1.86
C GLU A 50 -13.25 6.06 2.92
N GLN A 51 -13.72 5.68 4.11
CA GLN A 51 -12.84 5.18 5.17
C GLN A 51 -12.22 3.83 4.81
N CYS A 52 -12.92 2.99 4.05
CA CYS A 52 -12.38 1.73 3.56
C CYS A 52 -11.32 1.94 2.47
N THR A 53 -11.60 2.78 1.47
CA THR A 53 -10.67 3.05 0.36
C THR A 53 -9.45 3.83 0.82
N ASN A 54 -9.60 4.76 1.78
CA ASN A 54 -8.47 5.49 2.38
C ASN A 54 -7.51 4.57 3.16
N ARG A 55 -7.97 3.40 3.61
CA ARG A 55 -7.11 2.36 4.20
C ARG A 55 -6.39 1.50 3.16
N GLY A 56 -6.61 1.75 1.87
CA GLY A 56 -6.08 0.91 0.78
C GLY A 56 -6.83 -0.42 0.66
N CYS A 57 -8.13 -0.43 0.96
CA CYS A 57 -8.98 -1.60 0.88
C CYS A 57 -10.15 -1.42 -0.07
N CYS A 58 -10.79 -2.52 -0.43
CA CYS A 58 -11.88 -2.55 -1.36
C CYS A 58 -13.22 -2.51 -0.61
N PHE A 59 -14.16 -1.72 -1.13
CA PHE A 59 -15.50 -1.61 -0.58
C PHE A 59 -16.53 -2.21 -1.56
N ASP A 60 -17.33 -3.17 -1.11
CA ASP A 60 -18.46 -3.73 -1.84
C ASP A 60 -19.64 -4.01 -0.90
N SER A 61 -20.72 -3.27 -1.09
CA SER A 61 -21.98 -3.43 -0.34
C SER A 61 -23.03 -4.25 -1.09
N SER A 62 -22.65 -4.87 -2.21
CA SER A 62 -23.57 -5.64 -3.07
C SER A 62 -24.08 -6.92 -2.39
N ILE A 63 -23.38 -7.43 -1.39
CA ILE A 63 -23.67 -8.71 -0.72
C ILE A 63 -23.77 -8.48 0.78
N SER A 64 -24.87 -8.90 1.40
CA SER A 64 -25.10 -8.84 2.84
C SER A 64 -24.58 -10.11 3.54
N GLY A 65 -24.21 -9.98 4.82
CA GLY A 65 -23.67 -11.10 5.61
C GLY A 65 -22.18 -11.39 5.38
N VAL A 66 -21.46 -10.53 4.65
CA VAL A 66 -20.01 -10.58 4.45
C VAL A 66 -19.39 -9.19 4.72
N PRO A 67 -18.08 -9.11 4.98
CA PRO A 67 -17.42 -7.82 5.17
C PRO A 67 -17.56 -6.96 3.92
N TRP A 68 -18.11 -5.76 4.07
CA TRP A 68 -18.19 -4.79 2.98
C TRP A 68 -16.85 -4.15 2.70
N CYS A 69 -15.99 -4.01 3.71
CA CYS A 69 -14.62 -3.57 3.53
C CYS A 69 -13.66 -4.75 3.66
N PHE A 70 -13.03 -5.10 2.55
CA PHE A 70 -12.19 -6.29 2.46
C PHE A 70 -10.83 -5.98 1.86
N LYS A 71 -9.86 -6.83 2.17
CA LYS A 71 -8.51 -6.74 1.61
C LYS A 71 -8.53 -7.01 0.10
N PRO A 72 -7.75 -6.25 -0.70
CA PRO A 72 -7.57 -6.61 -2.10
C PRO A 72 -6.91 -7.98 -2.25
N LEU A 73 -7.07 -8.58 -3.43
CA LEU A 73 -6.17 -9.63 -3.87
C LEU A 73 -4.76 -9.05 -3.82
N GLN A 74 -3.92 -9.58 -2.91
CA GLN A 74 -2.49 -9.38 -2.99
C GLN A 74 -2.05 -10.08 -4.27
N GLU A 75 -2.04 -9.34 -5.39
CA GLU A 75 -1.09 -9.65 -6.43
C GLU A 75 0.24 -9.53 -5.71
N ALA A 76 0.86 -10.67 -5.38
CA ALA A 76 2.25 -10.68 -4.97
C ALA A 76 2.93 -9.80 -6.00
N GLU A 77 3.37 -8.64 -5.54
CA GLU A 77 4.29 -7.74 -6.21
C GLU A 77 5.05 -8.50 -7.31
N CYS A 78 4.60 -8.36 -8.56
CA CYS A 78 5.46 -8.65 -9.70
C CYS A 78 6.51 -7.54 -9.72
N THR A 79 7.37 -7.53 -8.71
CA THR A 79 8.64 -6.82 -8.73
C THR A 79 9.55 -7.71 -9.56
N PHE A 80 9.70 -7.36 -10.84
CA PHE A 80 10.72 -7.91 -11.72
C PHE A 80 12.05 -7.19 -11.48
#